data_AF-A0A6L3MK37-F1
#
_entry.id   AF-A0A6L3MK37-F1
#
_cell.length_a   1.000
_cell.length_b   1.000
_cell.length_c   1.000
_cell.angle_alpha   90.00
_cell.angle_beta   90.00
_cell.angle_gamma   90.00
#
_symmetry.space_group_name_H-M   'P 1'
#
loop_
_entity.id
_entity.type
_entity.pdbx_description
1 polymer ?
#
loop_
_entity_poly.entity_id
_entity_poly.type
_entity_poly.pdbx_seq_one_letter_code
_entity_poly.pdbx_strand_id
1 'polypeptide(L)'
;PADGDAAREPGAPRRAAPGPFARLAGALRAMKRYGFRARSLYFIEGAQRWFSWDDPAALAEEAHALADWCRTHRIALVLLVDPEIVRTGADLDTDDPPLVRDANRAPRSGFHGVCSGVAQLQRTHGELLWVVDFWRAGDTLAAGEVRPLRFAPSGRLAAIVDGGAA
;
A
#
# COMPACT_ATOMS: atom_id res chain seq x y z
N PRO A 1 42.57 19.76 47.40
CA PRO A 1 41.15 19.48 47.64
C PRO A 1 40.49 18.98 46.35
N ALA A 2 40.00 17.74 46.42
CA ALA A 2 39.15 17.05 45.45
C ALA A 2 37.84 17.83 45.21
N ASP A 3 36.96 17.55 44.26
CA ASP A 3 36.69 16.39 43.43
C ASP A 3 35.61 16.83 42.42
N GLY A 4 35.35 16.01 41.39
CA GLY A 4 34.05 16.04 40.72
C GLY A 4 34.04 16.56 39.29
N ASP A 5 34.98 16.10 38.45
CA ASP A 5 34.67 15.94 37.02
C ASP A 5 33.64 14.81 36.91
N ALA A 6 32.37 15.19 37.02
CA ALA A 6 31.27 14.26 36.84
C ALA A 6 31.24 13.85 35.37
N ALA A 7 31.90 12.71 35.12
CA ALA A 7 31.81 11.93 33.90
C ALA A 7 30.37 11.93 33.40
N ARG A 8 30.15 12.67 32.32
CA ARG A 8 28.90 12.67 31.59
C ARG A 8 28.82 11.30 30.92
N GLU A 9 28.13 10.37 31.57
CA GLU A 9 27.90 9.05 31.00
C GLU A 9 27.39 9.21 29.57
N PRO A 10 28.00 8.51 28.58
CA PRO A 10 27.49 8.51 27.23
C PRO A 10 26.09 7.90 27.28
N GLY A 11 25.09 8.77 27.18
CA GLY A 11 23.68 8.40 27.23
C GLY A 11 23.44 7.18 26.36
N ALA A 12 22.86 6.14 26.97
CA ALA A 12 22.52 4.89 26.32
C ALA A 12 22.02 5.14 24.89
N PRO A 13 22.49 4.39 23.88
CA PRO A 13 22.18 4.66 22.50
C PRO A 13 20.67 4.76 22.36
N ARG A 14 20.19 5.98 22.07
CA ARG A 14 18.77 6.27 21.86
C ARG A 14 18.35 5.35 20.73
N ARG A 15 17.69 4.23 21.06
CA ARG A 15 17.24 3.25 20.07
C ARG A 15 16.53 4.03 18.99
N ALA A 16 17.12 4.05 17.79
CA ALA A 16 16.52 4.69 16.65
C ALA A 16 15.09 4.18 16.54
N ALA A 17 14.13 5.10 16.37
CA ALA A 17 12.74 4.71 16.21
C ALA A 17 12.67 3.68 15.07
N PRO A 18 11.95 2.56 15.25
CA PRO A 18 11.83 1.58 14.20
C PRO A 18 11.32 2.25 12.92
N GLY A 19 11.97 1.94 11.80
CA GLY A 19 11.56 2.41 10.48
C GLY A 19 10.08 2.08 10.21
N PRO A 20 9.44 2.78 9.25
CA PRO A 20 8.01 2.65 8.96
C PRO A 20 7.54 1.20 8.88
N PHE A 21 8.26 0.37 8.11
CA PHE A 21 7.92 -1.03 7.92
C PHE A 21 8.15 -1.89 9.16
N ALA A 22 9.17 -1.60 9.96
CA ALA A 22 9.43 -2.34 11.19
C ALA A 22 8.25 -2.21 12.19
N ARG A 23 7.57 -1.06 12.21
CA ARG A 23 6.34 -0.88 13.01
C ARG A 23 5.20 -1.77 12.50
N LEU A 24 4.99 -1.82 11.19
CA LEU A 24 3.98 -2.68 10.58
C LEU A 24 4.30 -4.16 10.83
N ALA A 25 5.54 -4.60 10.60
CA ALA A 25 5.98 -5.97 10.84
C ALA A 25 5.79 -6.36 12.32
N GLY A 26 6.08 -5.44 13.25
CA GLY A 26 5.78 -5.60 14.67
C GLY A 26 4.28 -5.80 14.94
N ALA A 27 3.43 -4.96 14.34
CA ALA A 27 1.98 -5.04 14.46
C ALA A 27 1.42 -6.35 13.88
N LEU A 28 1.84 -6.75 12.67
CA LEU A 28 1.45 -8.02 12.04
C LEU A 28 1.88 -9.22 12.90
N ARG A 29 3.11 -9.21 13.42
CA ARG A 29 3.59 -10.25 14.33
C ARG A 29 2.79 -10.29 15.62
N ALA A 30 2.40 -9.13 16.18
CA ALA A 30 1.54 -9.06 17.35
C ALA A 30 0.13 -9.59 17.04
N MET A 31 -0.43 -9.29 15.87
CA MET A 31 -1.75 -9.77 15.44
C MET A 31 -1.81 -11.27 15.22
N LYS A 32 -0.67 -11.94 14.96
CA LYS A 32 -0.59 -13.40 14.86
C LYS A 32 -1.24 -14.10 16.06
N ARG A 33 -1.14 -13.52 17.28
CA ARG A 33 -1.74 -14.10 18.50
C ARG A 33 -3.27 -14.13 18.49
N TYR A 34 -3.89 -13.28 17.67
CA TYR A 34 -5.34 -13.22 17.48
C TYR A 34 -5.80 -14.08 16.28
N GLY A 35 -4.87 -14.75 15.61
CA GLY A 35 -5.15 -15.75 14.59
C GLY A 35 -5.46 -15.16 13.22
N PHE A 36 -4.42 -15.01 12.39
CA PHE A 36 -4.64 -14.91 10.95
C PHE A 36 -5.30 -16.20 10.46
N ARG A 37 -6.43 -16.06 9.77
CA ARG A 37 -7.09 -17.18 9.12
C ARG A 37 -6.41 -17.39 7.77
N ALA A 38 -5.87 -18.59 7.56
CA ALA A 38 -5.32 -18.95 6.26
C ALA A 38 -6.39 -18.78 5.17
N ARG A 39 -5.95 -18.40 3.97
CA ARG A 39 -6.76 -18.13 2.77
C ARG A 39 -7.76 -16.98 2.96
N SER A 40 -7.46 -16.04 3.87
CA SER A 40 -8.27 -14.85 4.11
C SER A 40 -7.60 -13.59 3.58
N LEU A 41 -8.43 -12.57 3.34
CA LEU A 41 -8.04 -11.24 2.87
C LEU A 41 -8.08 -10.25 4.04
N TYR A 42 -7.07 -9.40 4.16
CA TYR A 42 -7.04 -8.30 5.13
C TYR A 42 -6.69 -6.99 4.44
N PHE A 43 -7.21 -5.89 4.97
CA PHE A 43 -6.95 -4.53 4.47
C PHE A 43 -6.02 -3.80 5.43
N ILE A 44 -5.04 -3.09 4.88
CA ILE A 44 -4.21 -2.14 5.60
C ILE A 44 -4.52 -0.76 5.03
N GLU A 45 -5.27 0.01 5.80
CA GLU A 45 -5.53 1.41 5.51
C GLU A 45 -4.34 2.29 5.87
N GLY A 46 -4.14 3.35 5.10
CA GLY A 46 -3.06 4.30 5.35
C GLY A 46 -1.68 3.72 5.04
N ALA A 47 -1.58 2.85 4.02
CA ALA A 47 -0.34 2.19 3.62
C ALA A 47 0.83 3.16 3.38
N GLN A 48 0.56 4.42 3.02
CA GLN A 48 1.55 5.50 2.89
C GLN A 48 2.42 5.71 4.16
N ARG A 49 1.95 5.30 5.34
CA ARG A 49 2.64 5.53 6.63
C ARG A 49 3.55 4.37 7.05
N TRP A 50 3.45 3.24 6.36
CA TRP A 50 4.03 1.96 6.78
C TRP A 50 5.18 1.50 5.90
N PHE A 51 5.44 2.15 4.77
CA PHE A 51 6.53 1.82 3.86
C PHE A 51 7.35 3.06 3.51
N SER A 52 8.57 2.83 3.05
CA SER A 52 9.52 3.85 2.63
C SER A 52 9.25 4.26 1.18
N TRP A 53 8.09 4.89 0.91
CA TRP A 53 7.61 5.20 -0.45
C TRP A 53 8.51 6.12 -1.30
N ASP A 54 9.41 6.84 -0.63
CA ASP A 54 10.39 7.77 -1.22
C ASP A 54 11.75 7.11 -1.49
N ASP A 55 12.00 5.89 -0.97
CA ASP A 55 13.21 5.10 -1.19
C ASP A 55 12.87 3.79 -1.93
N PRO A 56 13.11 3.72 -3.25
CA PRO A 56 12.77 2.55 -4.05
C PRO A 56 13.47 1.25 -3.64
N ALA A 57 14.70 1.34 -3.13
CA ALA A 57 15.47 0.16 -2.72
C ALA A 57 14.93 -0.40 -1.40
N ALA A 58 14.71 0.48 -0.42
CA ALA A 58 14.07 0.09 0.84
C ALA A 58 12.65 -0.45 0.59
N LEU A 59 11.86 0.21 -0.25
CA LEU A 59 10.50 -0.21 -0.60
C LEU A 59 10.46 -1.61 -1.22
N ALA A 60 11.43 -1.97 -2.08
CA ALA A 60 11.52 -3.29 -2.66
C ALA A 60 11.79 -4.37 -1.61
N GLU A 61 12.75 -4.15 -0.70
CA GLU A 61 13.06 -5.08 0.40
C GLU A 61 11.87 -5.25 1.35
N GLU A 62 11.20 -4.14 1.72
CA GLU A 62 10.01 -4.14 2.56
C GLU A 62 8.86 -4.92 1.91
N ALA A 63 8.67 -4.77 0.60
CA ALA A 63 7.66 -5.52 -0.16
C ALA A 63 7.95 -7.02 -0.21
N HIS A 64 9.20 -7.41 -0.45
CA HIS A 64 9.60 -8.82 -0.43
C HIS A 64 9.33 -9.44 0.95
N ALA A 65 9.74 -8.76 2.02
CA ALA A 65 9.48 -9.21 3.38
C ALA A 65 7.98 -9.37 3.68
N LEU A 66 7.14 -8.45 3.18
CA LEU A 66 5.68 -8.55 3.31
C LEU A 66 5.10 -9.71 2.50
N ALA A 67 5.55 -9.91 1.26
CA ALA A 67 5.10 -10.99 0.40
C ALA A 67 5.45 -12.37 0.99
N ASP A 68 6.66 -12.50 1.54
CA ASP A 68 7.10 -13.71 2.24
C ASP A 68 6.25 -13.98 3.48
N TRP A 69 5.89 -12.95 4.24
CA TRP A 69 4.97 -13.07 5.36
C TRP A 69 3.58 -13.55 4.91
N CYS A 70 3.02 -12.93 3.88
CA CYS A 70 1.73 -13.32 3.29
C CYS A 70 1.76 -14.79 2.83
N ARG A 71 2.83 -15.21 2.15
CA ARG A 71 3.00 -16.61 1.69
C ARG A 71 3.10 -17.58 2.86
N THR A 72 3.91 -17.27 3.86
CA THR A 72 4.11 -18.08 5.08
C THR A 72 2.79 -18.30 5.82
N HIS A 73 1.97 -17.25 5.91
CA HIS A 73 0.67 -17.30 6.60
C HIS A 73 -0.50 -17.70 5.69
N ARG A 74 -0.25 -17.87 4.39
CA ARG A 74 -1.26 -18.12 3.34
C ARG A 74 -2.38 -17.08 3.37
N ILE A 75 -2.07 -15.81 3.57
CA ILE A 75 -3.03 -14.72 3.59
C ILE A 75 -2.80 -13.78 2.39
N ALA A 76 -3.81 -12.99 2.05
CA ALA A 76 -3.69 -11.89 1.12
C ALA A 76 -3.86 -10.57 1.89
N LEU A 77 -3.04 -9.58 1.57
CA LEU A 77 -3.14 -8.22 2.09
C LEU A 77 -3.46 -7.25 0.95
N VAL A 78 -4.40 -6.35 1.18
CA VAL A 78 -4.69 -5.22 0.31
C VAL A 78 -4.18 -3.96 1.00
N LEU A 79 -3.27 -3.26 0.36
CA LEU A 79 -2.72 -2.00 0.84
C LEU A 79 -3.54 -0.86 0.25
N LEU A 80 -4.25 -0.10 1.08
CA LEU A 80 -5.01 1.07 0.68
C LEU A 80 -4.13 2.31 0.91
N VAL A 81 -3.71 2.92 -0.18
CA VAL A 81 -2.88 4.12 -0.19
C VAL A 81 -3.78 5.31 -0.49
N ASP A 82 -3.68 6.35 0.35
CA ASP A 82 -4.26 7.65 0.04
C ASP A 82 -3.27 8.41 -0.86
N PRO A 83 -3.61 8.67 -2.14
CA PRO A 83 -2.71 9.33 -3.07
C PRO A 83 -2.39 10.77 -2.64
N GLU A 84 -3.29 11.47 -1.95
CA GLU A 84 -3.10 12.89 -1.62
C GLU A 84 -2.04 13.09 -0.54
N ILE A 85 -1.88 12.10 0.34
CA ILE A 85 -0.82 12.09 1.34
C ILE A 85 0.54 11.72 0.72
N VAL A 86 0.55 11.02 -0.42
CA VAL A 86 1.77 10.79 -1.22
C VAL A 86 2.11 12.02 -2.09
N ARG A 87 1.10 12.79 -2.51
CA ARG A 87 1.22 13.96 -3.40
C ARG A 87 1.48 15.30 -2.70
N THR A 88 1.41 15.39 -1.36
CA THR A 88 1.44 16.69 -0.65
C THR A 88 2.69 17.50 -1.04
N GLY A 89 2.45 18.45 -1.94
CA GLY A 89 3.40 19.04 -2.88
C GLY A 89 2.69 19.59 -4.13
N ALA A 90 1.49 19.12 -4.48
CA ALA A 90 0.63 19.73 -5.49
C ALA A 90 -0.84 19.85 -5.01
N ASP A 91 -1.50 20.88 -5.52
CA ASP A 91 -2.82 21.38 -5.09
C ASP A 91 -3.97 20.46 -5.52
N LEU A 92 -5.05 20.44 -4.72
CA LEU A 92 -6.24 19.61 -4.91
C LEU A 92 -7.18 20.27 -5.93
N ASP A 93 -6.99 20.00 -7.22
CA ASP A 93 -7.99 20.36 -8.24
C ASP A 93 -9.11 19.29 -8.30
N THR A 94 -10.34 19.75 -8.55
CA THR A 94 -11.56 18.92 -8.47
C THR A 94 -11.77 18.08 -9.74
N ASP A 95 -11.05 18.41 -10.82
CA ASP A 95 -10.78 17.50 -11.94
C ASP A 95 -9.43 16.82 -11.65
N ASP A 96 -9.46 15.60 -11.13
CA ASP A 96 -8.25 14.78 -11.06
C ASP A 96 -7.83 14.49 -12.52
N PRO A 97 -6.68 15.00 -12.99
CA PRO A 97 -6.12 14.52 -14.24
C PRO A 97 -5.97 13.00 -14.11
N PRO A 98 -6.23 12.21 -15.17
CA PRO A 98 -6.04 10.78 -15.09
C PRO A 98 -4.62 10.52 -14.60
N LEU A 99 -4.52 9.94 -13.39
CA LEU A 99 -3.28 9.50 -12.74
C LEU A 99 -2.37 8.70 -13.70
N VAL A 100 -2.95 8.19 -14.78
CA VAL A 100 -2.34 7.49 -15.91
C VAL A 100 -1.23 8.28 -16.63
N ARG A 101 -1.14 9.61 -16.54
CA ARG A 101 -0.02 10.35 -17.17
C ARG A 101 1.10 10.80 -16.24
N ASP A 102 0.80 11.20 -15.00
CA ASP A 102 1.79 11.82 -14.11
C ASP A 102 2.03 11.08 -12.78
N ALA A 103 1.41 9.92 -12.55
CA ALA A 103 2.00 8.91 -11.65
C ALA A 103 3.26 8.35 -12.34
N ASN A 104 4.28 9.20 -12.33
CA ASN A 104 5.60 9.03 -12.85
C ASN A 104 6.01 7.55 -12.83
N ARG A 105 6.21 6.99 -14.02
CA ARG A 105 6.81 5.68 -14.34
C ARG A 105 8.22 5.49 -13.74
N ALA A 106 8.65 6.38 -12.84
CA ALA A 106 9.90 6.39 -12.12
C ALA A 106 9.83 5.54 -10.85
N PRO A 107 10.97 5.11 -10.33
CA PRO A 107 11.54 3.78 -10.41
C PRO A 107 11.02 2.84 -9.31
N ARG A 108 9.69 2.64 -9.19
CA ARG A 108 9.10 1.65 -8.26
C ARG A 108 9.07 0.22 -8.82
N SER A 109 9.83 -0.08 -9.88
CA SER A 109 9.81 -1.37 -10.60
C SER A 109 10.05 -2.57 -9.67
N GLY A 110 10.91 -2.42 -8.66
CA GLY A 110 11.15 -3.44 -7.64
C GLY A 110 9.90 -3.79 -6.82
N PHE A 111 9.10 -2.79 -6.44
CA PHE A 111 7.84 -2.99 -5.72
C PHE A 111 6.78 -3.66 -6.61
N HIS A 112 6.68 -3.24 -7.88
CA HIS A 112 5.75 -3.83 -8.84
C HIS A 112 6.05 -5.30 -9.16
N GLY A 113 7.31 -5.72 -9.09
CA GLY A 113 7.70 -7.13 -9.25
C GLY A 113 7.15 -8.05 -8.15
N VAL A 114 6.76 -7.49 -7.01
CA VAL A 114 6.33 -8.25 -5.83
C VAL A 114 4.81 -8.26 -5.65
N CYS A 115 4.12 -7.22 -6.10
CA CYS A 115 2.67 -7.14 -5.97
C CYS A 115 1.94 -8.12 -6.89
N SER A 116 0.88 -8.75 -6.37
CA SER A 116 -0.03 -9.55 -7.19
C SER A 116 -0.95 -8.69 -8.06
N GLY A 117 -1.00 -7.38 -7.86
CA GLY A 117 -1.80 -6.48 -8.68
C GLY A 117 -1.75 -5.06 -8.16
N VAL A 118 -2.12 -4.12 -9.02
CA VAL A 118 -2.26 -2.70 -8.72
C VAL A 118 -3.54 -2.21 -9.38
N ALA A 119 -4.35 -1.51 -8.61
CA ALA A 119 -5.55 -0.85 -9.08
C ALA A 119 -5.74 0.47 -8.35
N GLN A 120 -6.45 1.38 -9.00
CA GLN A 120 -6.68 2.75 -8.54
C GLN A 120 -8.15 3.10 -8.72
N LEU A 121 -8.70 3.86 -7.77
CA LEU A 121 -9.99 4.50 -7.91
C LEU A 121 -9.77 5.89 -8.51
N GLN A 122 -10.37 6.16 -9.66
CA GLN A 122 -10.34 7.46 -10.33
C GLN A 122 -11.73 8.08 -10.30
N ARG A 123 -11.77 9.41 -10.29
CA ARG A 123 -13.00 10.18 -10.48
C ARG A 123 -12.86 11.02 -11.75
N THR A 124 -13.78 10.90 -12.68
CA THR A 124 -13.71 11.58 -13.98
C THR A 124 -15.10 12.09 -14.35
N HIS A 125 -15.26 13.41 -14.54
CA HIS A 125 -16.54 14.05 -14.89
C HIS A 125 -17.73 13.60 -14.00
N GLY A 126 -17.48 13.40 -12.70
CA GLY A 126 -18.50 12.95 -11.74
C GLY A 126 -18.72 11.44 -11.66
N GLU A 127 -18.10 10.64 -12.53
CA GLU A 127 -18.12 9.19 -12.48
C GLU A 127 -16.95 8.63 -11.65
N LEU A 128 -17.15 7.49 -11.00
CA LEU A 128 -16.10 6.75 -10.32
C LEU A 128 -15.67 5.56 -11.18
N LEU A 129 -14.37 5.37 -11.36
CA LEU A 129 -13.78 4.32 -12.19
C LEU A 129 -12.78 3.53 -11.36
N TRP A 130 -12.87 2.21 -11.40
CA TRP A 130 -11.82 1.30 -10.92
C TRP A 130 -10.92 0.94 -12.08
N VAL A 131 -9.69 1.43 -12.06
CA VAL A 131 -8.69 1.19 -13.11
C VAL A 131 -7.67 0.19 -12.57
N VAL A 132 -7.56 -0.96 -13.20
CA VAL A 132 -6.57 -2.00 -12.90
C VAL A 132 -5.38 -1.78 -13.81
N ASP A 133 -4.26 -1.37 -13.23
CA ASP A 133 -2.99 -1.28 -13.95
C ASP A 133 -2.53 -2.68 -14.33
N PHE A 134 -2.50 -3.58 -13.34
CA PHE A 134 -2.33 -5.02 -13.59
C PHE A 134 -2.87 -5.89 -12.46
N TRP A 135 -3.17 -7.15 -12.77
CA TRP A 135 -3.49 -8.19 -11.80
C TRP A 135 -2.91 -9.53 -12.25
N ARG A 136 -2.26 -10.23 -11.34
CA ARG A 136 -1.66 -11.54 -11.51
C ARG A 136 -2.52 -12.58 -10.80
N ALA A 137 -2.99 -13.56 -11.56
CA ALA A 137 -3.70 -14.73 -11.04
C ALA A 137 -3.07 -15.98 -11.65
N GLY A 138 -2.18 -16.64 -10.91
CA GLY A 138 -1.33 -17.69 -11.47
C GLY A 138 -0.39 -17.12 -12.52
N ASP A 139 -0.38 -17.73 -13.71
CA ASP A 139 0.43 -17.31 -14.85
C ASP A 139 -0.24 -16.22 -15.71
N THR A 140 -1.47 -15.83 -15.37
CA THR A 140 -2.23 -14.84 -16.12
C THR A 140 -1.95 -13.44 -15.60
N LEU A 141 -1.61 -12.52 -16.51
CA LEU A 141 -1.52 -11.08 -16.26
C LEU A 141 -2.68 -10.38 -16.99
N ALA A 142 -3.64 -9.85 -16.24
CA ALA A 142 -4.63 -8.91 -16.76
C ALA A 142 -4.10 -7.49 -16.56
N ALA A 143 -4.23 -6.61 -17.55
CA ALA A 143 -3.77 -5.22 -17.47
C ALA A 143 -4.70 -4.28 -18.23
N GLY A 144 -4.84 -3.05 -17.74
CA GLY A 144 -5.63 -2.00 -18.39
C GLY A 144 -7.14 -2.18 -18.30
N GLU A 145 -7.64 -2.95 -17.33
CA GLU A 145 -9.08 -3.12 -17.12
C GLU A 145 -9.65 -1.88 -16.43
N VAL A 146 -10.67 -1.25 -17.00
CA VAL A 146 -11.38 -0.12 -16.39
C VAL A 146 -12.82 -0.52 -16.12
N ARG A 147 -13.28 -0.34 -14.90
CA ARG A 147 -14.65 -0.68 -14.46
C ARG A 147 -15.34 0.54 -13.88
N PRO A 148 -16.45 1.02 -14.48
CA PRO A 148 -17.23 2.06 -13.86
C PRO A 148 -17.89 1.55 -12.57
N LEU A 149 -17.88 2.39 -11.55
CA LEU A 149 -18.46 2.12 -10.24
C LEU A 149 -19.71 2.97 -10.03
N ARG A 150 -20.76 2.38 -9.45
CA ARG A 150 -21.97 3.09 -9.03
C ARG A 150 -22.34 2.72 -7.61
N PHE A 151 -22.94 3.67 -6.91
CA PHE A 151 -23.58 3.38 -5.64
C PHE A 151 -24.90 2.64 -5.91
N ALA A 152 -25.03 1.44 -5.36
CA ALA A 152 -26.30 0.75 -5.27
C ALA A 152 -27.27 1.53 -4.37
N PRO A 153 -28.59 1.29 -4.43
CA PRO A 153 -29.56 1.92 -3.54
C PRO A 153 -29.27 1.70 -2.04
N SER A 154 -28.51 0.64 -1.71
CA SER A 154 -28.04 0.35 -0.36
C SER A 154 -26.87 1.25 0.11
N GLY A 155 -26.39 2.17 -0.73
CA GLY A 155 -25.21 3.00 -0.46
C GLY A 155 -23.87 2.28 -0.65
N ARG A 156 -23.88 1.02 -1.10
CA ARG A 156 -22.64 0.27 -1.39
C ARG A 156 -22.12 0.62 -2.78
N LEU A 157 -20.82 0.88 -2.89
CA LEU A 157 -20.15 1.07 -4.18
C LEU A 157 -19.96 -0.30 -4.85
N ALA A 158 -20.40 -0.45 -6.10
CA ALA A 158 -20.31 -1.68 -6.87
C ALA A 158 -19.75 -1.41 -8.27
N ALA A 159 -18.93 -2.32 -8.77
CA ALA A 159 -18.50 -2.31 -10.16
C ALA A 159 -19.67 -2.73 -11.05
N ILE A 160 -19.86 -2.01 -12.15
CA ILE A 160 -20.78 -2.41 -13.19
C ILE A 160 -20.07 -3.46 -14.03
N VAL A 161 -20.65 -4.64 -14.09
CA VAL A 161 -20.26 -5.66 -15.07
C VAL A 161 -21.14 -5.40 -16.28
N ASP A 162 -20.55 -5.03 -17.41
CA ASP A 162 -21.28 -5.10 -18.67
C ASP A 162 -21.70 -6.55 -18.85
N GLY A 163 -23.01 -6.78 -18.85
CA GLY A 163 -23.60 -8.11 -18.88
C GLY A 163 -22.99 -8.91 -20.02
N GLY A 164 -22.41 -10.07 -19.69
CA GLY A 164 -21.93 -11.01 -20.69
C GLY A 164 -23.06 -11.30 -21.67
N ALA A 165 -22.75 -11.19 -22.97
CA ALA A 165 -23.54 -11.88 -23.98
C ALA A 165 -23.61 -13.37 -23.55
N ALA A 166 -24.84 -13.84 -23.36
CA ALA A 166 -25.17 -15.23 -23.07
C ALA A 166 -24.77 -16.15 -24.24
#